data_AF-B9ITB8-F1
#
_entry.id   AF-B9ITB8-F1
#
_cell.length_a   1.000
_cell.length_b   1.000
_cell.length_c   1.000
_cell.angle_alpha   90.00
_cell.angle_beta   90.00
_cell.angle_gamma   90.00
#
_symmetry.space_group_name_H-M   'P 1'
#
loop_
_entity.id
_entity.type
_entity.pdbx_description
1 polymer ?
#
loop_
_entity_poly.entity_id
_entity_poly.type
_entity_poly.pdbx_seq_one_letter_code
_entity_poly.pdbx_strand_id
1 'polypeptide(L)'
;MLDGDVWLYYSEFPLVQMKDKKFHMSWNEINVIKEIRSESFAVAQDKVVFITQDKKLVVYDLNNNHVHDVNLRNELGEPIQFVAYYSRGSVMYFQMDDRLYYVDTINI
;
A
#
# COMPACT_ATOMS: atom_id res chain seq x y z
N MET A 1 -6.10 -25.63 -2.21
CA MET A 1 -5.85 -25.30 -0.79
C MET A 1 -4.71 -24.30 -0.79
N LEU A 2 -4.89 -23.13 -0.20
CA LEU A 2 -3.80 -22.16 -0.02
C LEU A 2 -2.92 -22.67 1.12
N ASP A 3 -1.98 -23.57 0.81
CA ASP A 3 -0.93 -23.95 1.74
C ASP A 3 0.08 -22.80 1.78
N GLY A 4 0.06 -22.04 2.87
CA GLY A 4 1.06 -21.01 3.15
C GLY A 4 0.61 -19.57 2.94
N ASP A 5 -0.57 -19.20 3.44
CA ASP A 5 -1.05 -17.81 3.43
C ASP A 5 0.04 -16.84 3.92
N VAL A 6 0.42 -15.91 3.04
CA VAL A 6 1.37 -14.85 3.34
C VAL A 6 0.59 -13.65 3.85
N TRP A 7 0.86 -13.25 5.08
CA TRP A 7 0.26 -12.05 5.68
C TRP A 7 1.34 -11.01 5.83
N LEU A 8 1.07 -9.80 5.33
CA LEU A 8 1.84 -8.63 5.73
C LEU A 8 1.14 -8.00 6.94
N TYR A 9 1.91 -7.72 7.98
CA TYR A 9 1.44 -7.01 9.17
C TYR A 9 2.13 -5.65 9.25
N TYR A 10 1.32 -4.61 9.33
CA TYR A 10 1.75 -3.24 9.51
C TYR A 10 1.32 -2.78 10.91
N SER A 11 2.25 -2.82 11.85
CA SER A 11 2.18 -2.01 13.07
C SER A 11 3.00 -0.75 12.82
N GLU A 12 2.78 0.30 13.61
CA GLU A 12 3.46 1.59 13.47
C GLU A 12 5.00 1.47 13.32
N PHE A 13 5.60 0.32 13.70
CA PHE A 13 6.90 -0.20 13.23
C PHE A 13 6.92 -1.75 13.37
N PRO A 14 7.87 -2.54 12.78
CA PRO A 14 8.29 -2.71 11.38
C PRO A 14 7.30 -3.50 10.50
N LEU A 15 7.48 -3.50 9.17
CA LEU A 15 6.68 -4.37 8.28
C LEU A 15 7.18 -5.80 8.37
N VAL A 16 6.26 -6.74 8.52
CA VAL A 16 6.58 -8.15 8.70
C VAL A 16 5.83 -9.00 7.69
N GLN A 17 6.54 -9.94 7.07
CA GLN A 17 5.95 -11.05 6.34
C GLN A 17 5.82 -12.27 7.24
N MET A 18 4.59 -12.74 7.42
CA MET A 18 4.31 -14.01 8.07
C MET A 18 4.00 -15.08 7.04
N LYS A 19 4.59 -16.26 7.21
CA LYS A 19 4.30 -17.47 6.45
C LYS A 19 4.13 -18.63 7.42
N ASP A 20 3.10 -19.45 7.25
CA ASP A 20 2.81 -20.59 8.14
C ASP A 20 2.76 -20.19 9.62
N LYS A 21 2.16 -19.02 9.90
CA LYS A 21 2.05 -18.40 11.24
C LYS A 21 3.40 -18.09 11.91
N LYS A 22 4.49 -18.00 11.15
CA LYS A 22 5.84 -17.64 11.63
C LYS A 22 6.36 -16.39 10.92
N PHE A 23 7.21 -15.63 11.61
CA PHE A 23 7.98 -14.55 11.01
C PHE A 23 8.89 -15.13 9.92
N HIS A 24 8.78 -14.61 8.70
CA HIS A 24 9.60 -15.02 7.57
C HIS A 24 10.61 -13.94 7.18
N MET A 25 10.15 -12.71 7.00
CA MET A 25 10.98 -11.55 6.69
C MET A 25 10.48 -10.32 7.46
N SER A 26 11.36 -9.35 7.71
CA SER A 26 11.00 -8.06 8.29
C SER A 26 11.75 -6.91 7.64
N TRP A 27 11.07 -5.78 7.49
CA TRP A 27 11.63 -4.53 6.98
C TRP A 27 11.57 -3.50 8.11
N ASN A 28 12.72 -3.31 8.75
CA ASN A 28 12.81 -2.58 10.03
C ASN A 28 12.90 -1.06 9.90
N GLU A 29 13.33 -0.59 8.73
CA GLU A 29 13.57 0.82 8.45
C GLU A 29 12.87 1.19 7.15
N ILE A 30 11.54 1.16 7.17
CA ILE A 30 10.78 1.85 6.13
C ILE A 30 10.94 3.34 6.41
N ASN A 31 12.04 3.91 5.90
CA ASN A 31 12.43 5.30 6.10
C ASN A 31 11.56 6.18 5.21
N VAL A 32 10.26 6.16 5.47
CA VAL A 32 9.30 7.04 4.83
C VAL A 32 9.40 8.32 5.64
N ILE A 33 10.16 9.28 5.11
CA ILE A 33 10.33 10.64 5.66
C ILE A 33 8.97 11.40 5.71
N LYS A 34 7.85 10.71 5.44
CA LYS A 34 6.49 11.19 5.42
C LYS A 34 5.69 10.42 6.45
N GLU A 35 5.00 11.14 7.31
CA GLU A 35 4.08 10.55 8.28
C GLU A 35 3.00 9.73 7.54
N ILE A 36 3.18 8.42 7.47
CA ILE A 36 2.17 7.51 6.95
C ILE A 36 1.05 7.44 7.99
N ARG A 37 -0.16 7.87 7.60
CA ARG A 37 -1.40 7.47 8.27
C ARG A 37 -2.13 6.54 7.32
N SER A 38 -1.73 5.28 7.31
CA SER A 38 -2.46 4.24 6.59
C SER A 38 -3.31 3.46 7.58
N GLU A 39 -4.63 3.63 7.50
CA GLU A 39 -5.57 2.70 8.13
C GLU A 39 -5.60 1.34 7.39
N SER A 40 -5.06 1.32 6.17
CA SER A 40 -5.02 0.17 5.27
C SER A 40 -3.85 0.30 4.30
N PHE A 41 -3.27 -0.82 3.84
CA PHE A 41 -2.21 -0.86 2.83
C PHE A 41 -2.51 -1.93 1.79
N ALA A 42 -1.99 -1.79 0.57
CA ALA A 42 -2.13 -2.81 -0.46
C ALA A 42 -0.79 -3.51 -0.69
N VAL A 43 -0.86 -4.80 -0.97
CA VAL A 43 0.31 -5.67 -1.12
C VAL A 43 0.35 -6.18 -2.54
N ALA A 44 1.38 -5.77 -3.28
CA ALA A 44 1.78 -6.38 -4.53
C ALA A 44 2.87 -7.44 -4.28
N GLN A 45 3.34 -8.10 -5.35
CA GLN A 45 4.29 -9.20 -5.23
C GLN A 45 5.59 -8.81 -4.52
N ASP A 46 6.14 -7.64 -4.86
CA ASP A 46 7.40 -7.11 -4.34
C ASP A 46 7.27 -5.67 -3.81
N LYS A 47 6.04 -5.17 -3.67
CA LYS A 47 5.77 -3.80 -3.24
C LYS A 47 4.66 -3.73 -2.21
N VAL A 48 4.72 -2.70 -1.38
CA VAL A 48 3.62 -2.31 -0.50
C VAL A 48 3.26 -0.87 -0.80
N VAL A 49 1.96 -0.60 -0.94
CA VAL A 49 1.44 0.72 -1.23
C VAL A 49 0.74 1.26 0.01
N PHE A 50 1.05 2.49 0.37
CA PHE A 50 0.54 3.22 1.53
C PHE A 50 -0.10 4.53 1.09
N ILE A 51 -0.91 5.12 1.97
CA ILE A 51 -1.40 6.48 1.82
C ILE A 51 -0.82 7.34 2.95
N THR A 52 -0.22 8.47 2.59
CA THR A 52 0.34 9.44 3.53
C THR A 52 -0.74 10.35 4.10
N GLN A 53 -0.42 11.08 5.19
CA GLN A 53 -1.33 12.08 5.75
C GLN A 53 -1.79 13.14 4.74
N ASP A 54 -0.93 13.54 3.79
CA ASP A 54 -1.26 14.47 2.71
C ASP A 54 -1.98 13.79 1.52
N LYS A 55 -2.55 12.59 1.73
CA LYS A 55 -3.35 11.81 0.78
C LYS A 55 -2.61 11.45 -0.51
N LYS A 56 -1.30 11.24 -0.43
CA LYS A 56 -0.50 10.73 -1.57
C LYS A 56 -0.31 9.23 -1.45
N LEU A 57 -0.25 8.56 -2.60
CA LEU A 57 0.18 7.18 -2.64
C LEU A 57 1.70 7.13 -2.60
N VAL A 58 2.20 6.22 -1.77
CA VAL A 58 3.62 5.92 -1.65
C VAL A 58 3.80 4.44 -1.83
N VAL A 59 4.78 4.08 -2.65
CA VAL A 59 5.15 2.69 -2.92
C VAL A 59 6.48 2.43 -2.25
N TYR A 60 6.52 1.34 -1.48
CA TYR A 60 7.72 0.79 -0.88
C TYR A 60 8.09 -0.51 -1.59
N ASP A 61 9.29 -0.55 -2.16
CA ASP A 61 9.85 -1.73 -2.81
C ASP A 61 10.54 -2.62 -1.75
N LEU A 62 10.06 -3.85 -1.63
CA LEU A 62 10.52 -4.83 -0.64
C LEU A 62 11.90 -5.42 -0.96
N ASN A 63 12.36 -5.31 -2.21
CA ASN A 63 13.64 -5.88 -2.64
C ASN A 63 14.82 -4.97 -2.36
N ASN A 64 14.63 -3.65 -2.43
CA ASN A 64 15.71 -2.66 -2.36
C ASN A 64 15.45 -1.52 -1.35
N ASN A 65 14.34 -1.58 -0.61
CA ASN A 65 13.92 -0.58 0.38
C ASN A 65 13.70 0.83 -0.20
N HIS A 66 13.48 0.94 -1.52
CA HIS A 66 13.24 2.22 -2.17
C HIS A 66 11.80 2.68 -1.95
N VAL A 67 11.63 3.98 -1.75
CA VAL A 67 10.33 4.63 -1.58
C VAL A 67 10.11 5.61 -2.73
N HIS A 68 8.97 5.54 -3.41
CA HIS A 68 8.61 6.53 -4.42
C HIS A 68 7.14 6.94 -4.35
N ASP A 69 6.87 8.17 -4.78
CA ASP A 69 5.52 8.75 -4.82
C ASP A 69 4.78 8.34 -6.09
N VAL A 70 3.49 8.08 -5.95
CA VAL A 70 2.60 7.83 -7.08
C VAL A 70 1.52 8.91 -7.12
N ASN A 71 1.45 9.59 -8.26
CA ASN A 71 0.40 10.55 -8.53
C ASN A 71 -0.76 9.84 -9.22
N LEU A 72 -1.84 9.59 -8.48
CA LEU A 72 -3.08 9.08 -9.07
C LEU A 72 -3.71 10.16 -9.96
N ARG A 73 -3.96 9.79 -11.21
CA ARG A 73 -4.63 10.64 -12.20
C ARG A 73 -5.80 9.88 -12.83
N ASN A 74 -6.88 10.60 -13.14
CA ASN A 74 -8.00 10.03 -13.88
C ASN A 74 -7.65 9.89 -15.38
N GLU A 75 -8.59 9.39 -16.18
CA GLU A 75 -8.42 9.21 -17.64
C GLU A 75 -8.11 10.51 -18.39
N LEU A 76 -8.46 11.67 -17.80
CA LEU A 76 -8.18 13.00 -18.34
C LEU A 76 -6.83 13.56 -17.87
N GLY A 77 -6.08 12.80 -17.06
CA GLY A 77 -4.80 13.21 -16.49
C GLY A 77 -4.92 14.12 -15.27
N GLU A 78 -6.12 14.32 -14.72
CA GLU A 78 -6.36 15.20 -13.57
C GLU A 78 -6.06 14.45 -12.26
N PRO A 79 -5.50 15.12 -11.22
CA PRO A 79 -5.25 14.49 -9.93
C PRO A 79 -6.53 13.91 -9.30
N ILE A 80 -6.45 12.68 -8.82
CA ILE A 80 -7.53 12.03 -8.09
C ILE A 80 -7.53 12.55 -6.65
N GLN A 81 -8.60 13.23 -6.26
CA GLN A 81 -8.87 13.61 -4.88
C GLN A 81 -9.92 12.69 -4.28
N PHE A 82 -9.65 12.11 -3.11
CA PHE A 82 -10.53 11.15 -2.46
C PHE A 82 -10.82 11.54 -1.00
N VAL A 83 -12.04 11.22 -0.55
CA VAL A 83 -12.50 11.48 0.82
C VAL A 83 -12.19 10.32 1.76
N ALA A 84 -12.30 9.09 1.26
CA ALA A 84 -12.02 7.87 1.99
C ALA A 84 -11.31 6.84 1.10
N TYR A 85 -10.66 5.87 1.73
CA TYR A 85 -9.96 4.80 1.05
C TYR A 85 -10.05 3.50 1.85
N TYR A 86 -9.95 2.37 1.17
CA TYR A 86 -9.74 1.07 1.79
C TYR A 86 -8.95 0.17 0.84
N SER A 87 -8.29 -0.86 1.36
CA SER A 87 -7.58 -1.82 0.51
C SER A 87 -7.95 -3.25 0.85
N ARG A 88 -7.77 -4.13 -0.13
CA ARG A 88 -7.96 -5.58 0.02
C ARG A 88 -6.99 -6.30 -0.89
N GLY A 89 -6.04 -7.02 -0.31
CA GLY A 89 -4.98 -7.70 -1.07
C GLY A 89 -4.15 -6.67 -1.85
N SER A 90 -4.07 -6.83 -3.17
CA SER A 90 -3.38 -5.90 -4.07
C SER A 90 -4.23 -4.74 -4.55
N VAL A 91 -5.50 -4.63 -4.16
CA VAL A 91 -6.38 -3.59 -4.68
C VAL A 91 -6.57 -2.48 -3.65
N MET A 92 -6.42 -1.24 -4.08
CA MET A 92 -6.85 -0.06 -3.33
C MET A 92 -8.11 0.54 -3.96
N TYR A 93 -9.04 0.97 -3.12
CA TYR A 93 -10.26 1.63 -3.50
C TYR A 93 -10.27 3.06 -2.95
N PHE A 94 -10.70 4.00 -3.78
CA PHE A 94 -10.73 5.43 -3.50
C PHE A 94 -12.14 5.95 -3.69
N GLN A 95 -12.75 6.39 -2.59
CA GLN A 95 -14.07 7.02 -2.63
C GLN A 95 -13.89 8.52 -2.90
N MET A 96 -14.52 8.99 -3.96
CA MET A 96 -14.76 10.41 -4.24
C MET A 96 -16.18 10.79 -3.84
N ASP A 97 -16.56 12.04 -4.06
CA ASP A 97 -17.91 12.52 -3.75
C ASP A 97 -19.00 11.82 -4.58
N ASP A 98 -18.72 11.47 -5.84
CA ASP A 98 -19.71 10.90 -6.78
C ASP A 98 -19.42 9.46 -7.23
N ARG A 99 -18.19 8.95 -7.01
CA ARG A 99 -17.70 7.70 -7.61
C ARG A 99 -16.73 6.95 -6.70
N LEU A 100 -16.58 5.66 -6.99
CA LEU A 100 -15.54 4.80 -6.43
C LEU A 100 -14.57 4.40 -7.53
N TYR A 101 -13.29 4.69 -7.33
CA TYR A 101 -12.20 4.22 -8.18
C TYR A 101 -11.47 3.07 -7.51
N TYR A 102 -10.85 2.20 -8.30
CA TYR A 102 -9.93 1.20 -7.78
C TYR A 102 -8.66 1.19 -8.59
N VAL A 103 -7.56 0.80 -7.94
CA VAL A 103 -6.26 0.60 -8.55
C VAL A 103 -5.74 -0.76 -8.10
N ASP A 104 -5.35 -1.60 -9.05
CA ASP A 104 -4.60 -2.82 -8.77
C ASP A 104 -3.10 -2.48 -8.68
N THR A 105 -2.55 -2.62 -7.47
CA THR A 105 -1.17 -2.26 -7.18
C THR A 105 -0.15 -3.23 -7.75
N ILE A 106 -0.58 -4.34 -8.37
CA ILE A 106 0.32 -5.25 -9.10
C ILE A 106 1.01 -4.51 -10.25
N ASN A 107 0.34 -3.55 -10.89
CA ASN A 107 0.84 -2.83 -12.06
C ASN A 107 1.41 -1.44 -11.75
N ILE A 108 1.59 -1.13 -10.46
CA ILE A 108 2.26 0.10 -10.02
C ILE A 108 3.77 -0.15 -9.94
#